data_AF-A0A521T5W7-F1
#
_entry.id   AF-A0A521T5W7-F1
#
_cell.length_a   1.000
_cell.length_b   1.000
_cell.length_c   1.000
_cell.angle_alpha   90.00
_cell.angle_beta   90.00
_cell.angle_gamma   90.00
#
_symmetry.space_group_name_H-M   'P 1'
#
loop_
_entity.id
_entity.type
_entity.pdbx_description
1 polymer ?
#
loop_
_entity_poly.entity_id
_entity_poly.type
_entity_poly.pdbx_seq_one_letter_code
_entity_poly.pdbx_strand_id
1 'polypeptide(L)'
;MERGVHSGDVAGLDGQLKRGVETRHLGAVVGGTRSRRHGDQRSRGKGRQWICHGSTIEHPCSTRLGGNCGQTPAQYALAMRLKILLIAISLAAAVPASAQTSRFSPALLDRPDVKRALQSVDERATAIVDEWIHLVEIPAPSKKEQARAAYIRAEMQKLGLTDIRVDDMSNVSGVRKGSGGGPAVVFAAHMDTVFPEGTPIKVSREGDILRAPGVGDDTSNLMAVLEMFRALNRANIQTNGDLIFLASVQEELGLLGAKHWLETSGYKPDMFIAVDVGADDVWYGALRITQFKFFYTSPGAHTMESRGGPSPAKAVARGINALYNIPLPPIADGLGSFKLPVVNVGMLGGGTVFNAVPREAWFTVDLRSLDTPTQDRLTAAVTAAARNAANEEGVGFRVETQMGIDYTKAQPKQQRLDHPLVQTALAVANHFRKPGTPLIAPADVGSTDANIAVSMGIPAVAIGAVRERLPHRLEENADASSIVPGIKALISLAVALTTR
;
A
#
# COMPACT_ATOMS: atom_id res chain seq x y z
N MET A 1 -69.24 -9.50 9.70
CA MET A 1 -69.87 -8.36 9.00
C MET A 1 -68.86 -7.87 7.97
N GLU A 2 -68.61 -8.61 6.90
CA GLU A 2 -69.39 -8.70 5.65
C GLU A 2 -69.56 -7.37 4.91
N ARG A 3 -68.78 -7.24 3.83
CA ARG A 3 -69.19 -7.02 2.41
C ARG A 3 -67.88 -6.84 1.63
N GLY A 4 -67.52 -7.54 0.56
CA GLY A 4 -68.21 -8.49 -0.29
C GLY A 4 -68.08 -8.09 -1.77
N VAL A 5 -67.23 -8.82 -2.51
CA VAL A 5 -67.42 -9.30 -3.91
C VAL A 5 -67.31 -8.23 -5.04
N HIS A 6 -66.47 -8.35 -6.08
CA HIS A 6 -66.59 -9.30 -7.20
C HIS A 6 -65.29 -9.59 -7.97
N SER A 7 -65.18 -10.87 -8.30
CA SER A 7 -64.32 -11.60 -9.23
C SER A 7 -64.62 -11.37 -10.71
N GLY A 8 -63.66 -11.68 -11.58
CA GLY A 8 -63.90 -11.89 -13.02
C GLY A 8 -62.66 -12.34 -13.79
N ASP A 9 -62.34 -13.63 -13.73
CA ASP A 9 -61.54 -14.36 -14.73
C ASP A 9 -62.35 -14.55 -16.02
N VAL A 10 -61.73 -14.42 -17.20
CA VAL A 10 -61.92 -15.36 -18.33
C VAL A 10 -60.65 -15.41 -19.20
N ALA A 11 -60.30 -16.65 -19.54
CA ALA A 11 -59.16 -17.14 -20.30
C ALA A 11 -59.10 -16.76 -21.79
N GLY A 12 -57.86 -16.81 -22.30
CA GLY A 12 -57.48 -17.67 -23.44
C GLY A 12 -57.65 -17.11 -24.85
N LEU A 13 -56.53 -17.03 -25.59
CA LEU A 13 -56.41 -17.70 -26.90
C LEU A 13 -54.95 -17.74 -27.38
N ASP A 14 -54.66 -18.90 -27.94
CA ASP A 14 -53.43 -19.46 -28.50
C ASP A 14 -52.94 -18.72 -29.77
N GLY A 15 -51.65 -18.84 -30.10
CA GLY A 15 -51.11 -18.30 -31.35
C GLY A 15 -49.61 -18.50 -31.56
N GLN A 16 -49.24 -19.70 -32.01
CA GLN A 16 -47.92 -20.12 -32.47
C GLN A 16 -47.24 -19.16 -33.48
N LEU A 17 -45.91 -19.01 -33.39
CA LEU A 17 -45.04 -18.91 -34.57
C LEU A 17 -43.58 -19.27 -34.23
N LYS A 18 -43.21 -20.51 -34.56
CA LYS A 18 -41.82 -20.96 -34.78
C LYS A 18 -41.34 -20.48 -36.15
N ARG A 19 -40.10 -20.00 -36.23
CA ARG A 19 -39.15 -19.99 -37.38
C ARG A 19 -37.86 -19.35 -36.82
N GLY A 20 -36.70 -19.99 -36.71
CA GLY A 20 -36.05 -20.92 -37.61
C GLY A 20 -35.21 -20.12 -38.63
N VAL A 21 -34.00 -19.72 -38.28
CA VAL A 21 -33.03 -19.14 -39.24
C VAL A 21 -31.70 -19.88 -39.11
N GLU A 22 -31.39 -20.59 -40.19
CA GLU A 22 -30.18 -21.35 -40.47
C GLU A 22 -28.94 -20.44 -40.58
N THR A 23 -27.85 -20.85 -39.94
CA THR A 23 -26.49 -20.43 -40.30
C THR A 23 -26.02 -21.23 -41.52
N ARG A 24 -25.80 -20.57 -42.66
CA ARG A 24 -25.12 -21.17 -43.83
C ARG A 24 -23.71 -20.60 -43.98
N HIS A 25 -22.76 -21.52 -43.91
CA HIS A 25 -21.43 -21.39 -44.51
C HIS A 25 -21.55 -21.33 -46.05
N LEU A 26 -20.75 -20.48 -46.67
CA LEU A 26 -20.35 -20.60 -48.07
C LEU A 26 -18.90 -20.12 -48.20
N GLY A 27 -18.04 -21.06 -48.61
CA GLY A 27 -16.71 -20.79 -49.16
C GLY A 27 -16.69 -21.09 -50.66
N ALA A 28 -15.84 -20.34 -51.38
CA ALA A 28 -15.25 -20.60 -52.71
C ALA A 28 -14.22 -19.45 -52.88
N VAL A 29 -12.89 -19.58 -53.02
CA VAL A 29 -11.94 -20.43 -53.77
C VAL A 29 -11.89 -20.17 -55.30
N VAL A 30 -10.64 -19.95 -55.76
CA VAL A 30 -10.04 -19.94 -57.12
C VAL A 30 -10.03 -18.57 -57.85
N GLY A 31 -8.94 -18.03 -58.42
CA GLY A 31 -7.57 -18.50 -58.70
C GLY A 31 -6.62 -17.29 -58.95
N GLY A 32 -5.30 -17.37 -58.74
CA GLY A 32 -4.30 -17.93 -59.65
C GLY A 32 -3.99 -16.96 -60.81
N THR A 33 -2.85 -16.24 -60.87
CA THR A 33 -1.56 -16.81 -61.30
C THR A 33 -0.39 -15.79 -61.26
N ARG A 34 0.83 -16.36 -61.08
CA ARG A 34 2.24 -15.91 -61.22
C ARG A 34 2.51 -14.67 -62.14
N SER A 35 3.57 -13.87 -61.96
CA SER A 35 4.98 -14.28 -62.07
C SER A 35 6.04 -13.16 -61.80
N ARG A 36 7.24 -13.62 -61.36
CA ARG A 36 8.64 -13.19 -61.65
C ARG A 36 9.27 -11.89 -61.08
N ARG A 37 10.21 -12.14 -60.13
CA ARG A 37 11.67 -11.84 -60.05
C ARG A 37 12.31 -10.53 -60.57
N HIS A 38 13.35 -10.16 -59.80
CA HIS A 38 14.46 -9.21 -60.00
C HIS A 38 14.10 -7.73 -59.82
N GLY A 39 14.89 -6.87 -59.18
CA GLY A 39 16.24 -6.97 -58.64
C GLY A 39 16.80 -5.55 -58.55
N ASP A 40 17.18 -5.16 -57.34
CA ASP A 40 18.26 -4.24 -56.97
C ASP A 40 18.31 -2.76 -57.45
N GLN A 41 18.77 -1.94 -56.48
CA GLN A 41 19.49 -0.66 -56.55
C GLN A 41 18.77 0.71 -56.58
N ARG A 42 19.01 1.40 -55.43
CA ARG A 42 19.46 2.79 -55.22
C ARG A 42 18.47 3.93 -55.43
N SER A 43 18.16 4.59 -54.31
CA SER A 43 17.78 6.01 -54.29
C SER A 43 18.74 6.83 -53.40
N ARG A 44 19.02 8.04 -53.91
CA ARG A 44 19.82 9.16 -53.37
C ARG A 44 19.20 9.61 -52.03
N GLY A 45 19.91 10.08 -50.99
CA GLY A 45 21.07 10.97 -50.93
C GLY A 45 20.63 12.37 -50.46
N LYS A 46 21.00 12.77 -49.23
CA LYS A 46 21.16 14.14 -48.65
C LYS A 46 21.32 13.99 -47.12
N GLY A 47 22.30 14.52 -46.40
CA GLY A 47 23.51 15.29 -46.72
C GLY A 47 24.31 15.62 -45.43
N ARG A 48 25.60 15.95 -45.62
CA ARG A 48 26.53 16.86 -44.87
C ARG A 48 26.60 16.71 -43.33
N GLN A 49 27.77 16.65 -42.68
CA GLN A 49 28.83 17.66 -42.68
C GLN A 49 30.12 17.16 -41.98
N TRP A 50 31.25 17.78 -42.37
CA TRP A 50 32.67 17.67 -41.98
C TRP A 50 32.92 17.86 -40.45
N ILE A 51 34.03 17.49 -39.78
CA ILE A 51 35.49 17.67 -40.01
C ILE A 51 36.24 16.70 -39.05
N CYS A 52 37.34 16.06 -39.48
CA CYS A 52 38.37 15.50 -38.58
C CYS A 52 39.77 15.97 -39.00
N HIS A 53 40.53 16.50 -38.05
CA HIS A 53 41.98 16.72 -38.15
C HIS A 53 42.71 15.51 -37.57
N GLY A 54 43.75 15.05 -38.26
CA GLY A 54 44.71 14.07 -37.76
C GLY A 54 45.98 14.75 -37.27
N SER A 55 46.74 14.03 -36.44
CA SER A 55 48.18 14.17 -36.33
C SER A 55 48.79 12.99 -35.55
N THR A 56 49.77 12.37 -36.21
CA THR A 56 50.81 11.43 -35.76
C THR A 56 51.63 11.94 -34.57
N ILE A 57 52.34 11.05 -33.86
CA ILE A 57 53.79 11.11 -33.55
C ILE A 57 54.23 9.94 -32.62
N GLU A 58 55.17 9.15 -33.17
CA GLU A 58 56.43 8.56 -32.65
C GLU A 58 56.62 7.97 -31.23
N HIS A 59 57.29 6.81 -31.24
CA HIS A 59 58.01 6.18 -30.12
C HIS A 59 59.33 6.90 -29.80
N PRO A 60 59.85 6.71 -28.57
CA PRO A 60 61.23 6.24 -28.48
C PRO A 60 61.48 5.14 -27.45
N CYS A 61 62.51 4.37 -27.74
CA CYS A 61 63.12 3.30 -26.95
C CYS A 61 64.32 3.89 -26.17
N SER A 62 64.47 3.55 -24.89
CA SER A 62 65.76 3.67 -24.18
C SER A 62 65.98 2.55 -23.15
N THR A 63 67.12 1.88 -23.37
CA THR A 63 67.98 1.00 -22.56
C THR A 63 67.92 0.99 -21.01
N ARG A 64 67.90 -0.26 -20.49
CA ARG A 64 68.56 -0.92 -19.32
C ARG A 64 69.12 -0.09 -18.15
N LEU A 65 68.83 -0.58 -16.93
CA LEU A 65 69.72 -0.96 -15.80
C LEU A 65 68.80 -1.60 -14.70
N GLY A 66 68.92 -2.87 -14.31
CA GLY A 66 69.80 -3.37 -13.25
C GLY A 66 69.03 -3.60 -11.93
N GLY A 67 68.83 -4.84 -11.47
CA GLY A 67 68.17 -5.10 -10.17
C GLY A 67 67.90 -6.56 -9.82
N ASN A 68 68.90 -7.20 -9.18
CA ASN A 68 68.91 -8.43 -8.38
C ASN A 68 67.70 -9.38 -8.36
N CYS A 69 67.95 -10.57 -8.89
CA CYS A 69 67.19 -11.80 -8.66
C CYS A 69 67.68 -12.46 -7.36
N GLY A 70 66.77 -12.71 -6.42
CA GLY A 70 67.11 -13.37 -5.16
C GLY A 70 65.97 -13.45 -4.15
N GLN A 71 64.81 -13.99 -4.55
CA GLN A 71 63.78 -14.44 -3.60
C GLN A 71 63.35 -15.85 -3.96
N THR A 72 63.46 -16.77 -2.99
CA THR A 72 63.20 -18.20 -3.17
C THR A 72 61.69 -18.47 -3.21
N PRO A 73 61.23 -19.59 -3.82
CA PRO A 73 59.81 -19.96 -3.93
C PRO A 73 59.06 -19.98 -2.59
N ALA A 74 59.77 -20.16 -1.48
CA ALA A 74 59.21 -20.14 -0.12
C ALA A 74 58.71 -18.76 0.32
N GLN A 75 59.32 -17.66 -0.16
CA GLN A 75 58.92 -16.30 0.21
C GLN A 75 57.63 -15.87 -0.51
N TYR A 76 57.41 -16.35 -1.73
CA TYR A 76 56.14 -16.17 -2.45
C TYR A 76 54.99 -16.94 -1.77
N ALA A 77 55.23 -18.16 -1.31
CA ALA A 77 54.20 -18.96 -0.64
C ALA A 77 53.75 -18.35 0.70
N LEU A 78 54.67 -17.74 1.47
CA LEU A 78 54.34 -17.09 2.73
C LEU A 78 53.59 -15.76 2.51
N ALA A 79 54.02 -14.94 1.54
CA ALA A 79 53.33 -13.70 1.17
C ALA A 79 51.93 -13.95 0.59
N MET A 80 51.76 -15.04 -0.16
CA MET A 80 50.47 -15.44 -0.71
C MET A 80 49.53 -15.99 0.37
N ARG A 81 50.04 -16.76 1.35
CA ARG A 81 49.26 -17.21 2.53
C ARG A 81 48.86 -16.05 3.45
N LEU A 82 49.73 -15.05 3.64
CA LEU A 82 49.40 -13.86 4.42
C LEU A 82 48.38 -12.96 3.72
N LYS A 83 48.46 -12.82 2.38
CA LYS A 83 47.44 -12.13 1.57
C LYS A 83 46.10 -12.86 1.54
N ILE A 84 46.09 -14.19 1.46
CA ILE A 84 44.86 -14.99 1.53
C ILE A 84 44.24 -14.91 2.93
N LEU A 85 45.03 -14.89 4.00
CA LEU A 85 44.54 -14.70 5.37
C LEU A 85 44.00 -13.28 5.60
N LEU A 86 44.65 -12.23 5.06
CA LEU A 86 44.17 -10.85 5.10
C LEU A 86 42.91 -10.63 4.26
N ILE A 87 42.79 -11.28 3.10
CA ILE A 87 41.57 -11.27 2.27
C ILE A 87 40.45 -12.05 2.96
N ALA A 88 40.75 -13.17 3.62
CA ALA A 88 39.77 -13.95 4.39
C ALA A 88 39.29 -13.20 5.64
N ILE A 89 40.16 -12.44 6.32
CA ILE A 89 39.77 -11.56 7.43
C ILE A 89 38.99 -10.34 6.92
N SER A 90 39.29 -9.84 5.71
CA SER A 90 38.54 -8.74 5.08
C SER A 90 37.17 -9.18 4.55
N LEU A 91 37.01 -10.44 4.11
CA LEU A 91 35.73 -11.02 3.69
C LEU A 91 34.88 -11.51 4.87
N ALA A 92 35.48 -11.88 6.00
CA ALA A 92 34.75 -12.25 7.21
C ALA A 92 34.21 -11.04 7.99
N ALA A 93 34.67 -9.82 7.69
CA ALA A 93 34.24 -8.58 8.35
C ALA A 93 33.20 -7.77 7.54
N ALA A 94 32.84 -8.19 6.34
CA ALA A 94 31.80 -7.55 5.54
C ALA A 94 30.45 -8.24 5.78
N VAL A 95 30.01 -8.28 7.04
CA VAL A 95 28.58 -8.35 7.31
C VAL A 95 28.00 -7.06 6.69
N PRO A 96 26.99 -7.12 5.80
CA PRO A 96 26.41 -5.90 5.25
C PRO A 96 26.00 -5.00 6.43
N ALA A 97 26.29 -3.71 6.37
CA ALA A 97 25.99 -2.76 7.45
C ALA A 97 24.51 -2.80 7.90
N SER A 98 23.60 -3.33 7.06
CA SER A 98 22.21 -3.62 7.42
C SER A 98 22.03 -4.67 8.53
N ALA A 99 22.93 -5.64 8.67
CA ALA A 99 22.87 -6.62 9.76
C ALA A 99 23.32 -6.04 11.11
N GLN A 100 23.94 -4.85 11.14
CA GLN A 100 24.33 -4.16 12.37
C GLN A 100 23.22 -3.28 12.96
N THR A 101 22.12 -3.02 12.25
CA THR A 101 21.05 -2.13 12.71
C THR A 101 19.80 -2.85 13.21
N SER A 102 19.57 -4.10 12.79
CA SER A 102 18.47 -4.92 13.32
C SER A 102 18.71 -5.23 14.81
N ARG A 103 17.65 -5.13 15.62
CA ARG A 103 17.63 -5.55 17.03
C ARG A 103 17.17 -6.99 17.23
N PHE A 104 16.80 -7.67 16.14
CA PHE A 104 16.34 -9.05 16.19
C PHE A 104 17.48 -10.03 15.92
N SER A 105 17.60 -11.06 16.78
CA SER A 105 18.39 -12.25 16.51
C SER A 105 17.56 -13.50 16.85
N PRO A 106 17.77 -14.64 16.17
CA PRO A 106 17.04 -15.88 16.49
C PRO A 106 17.19 -16.33 17.95
N ALA A 107 18.31 -16.00 18.60
CA ALA A 107 18.54 -16.27 20.02
C ALA A 107 17.53 -15.57 20.96
N LEU A 108 16.88 -14.49 20.50
CA LEU A 108 15.77 -13.87 21.24
C LEU A 108 14.64 -14.87 21.52
N LEU A 109 14.38 -15.76 20.54
CA LEU A 109 13.35 -16.79 20.63
C LEU A 109 13.72 -17.89 21.62
N ASP A 110 14.96 -17.94 22.09
CA ASP A 110 15.39 -18.89 23.11
C ASP A 110 15.12 -18.44 24.54
N ARG A 111 14.80 -17.16 24.76
CA ARG A 111 14.44 -16.64 26.08
C ARG A 111 13.21 -17.38 26.63
N PRO A 112 13.22 -17.83 27.90
CA PRO A 112 12.12 -18.63 28.45
C PRO A 112 10.76 -17.94 28.42
N ASP A 113 10.71 -16.62 28.63
CA ASP A 113 9.48 -15.82 28.56
C ASP A 113 8.95 -15.70 27.13
N VAL A 114 9.84 -15.43 26.17
CA VAL A 114 9.49 -15.41 24.73
C VAL A 114 8.98 -16.77 24.27
N LYS A 115 9.66 -17.88 24.61
CA LYS A 115 9.19 -19.25 24.30
C LYS A 115 7.78 -19.51 24.80
N ARG A 116 7.48 -19.15 26.05
CA ARG A 116 6.12 -19.28 26.62
C ARG A 116 5.09 -18.44 25.86
N ALA A 117 5.44 -17.21 25.46
CA ALA A 117 4.53 -16.37 24.69
C ALA A 117 4.19 -17.01 23.35
N LEU A 118 5.21 -17.44 22.60
CA LEU A 118 5.04 -18.09 21.28
C LEU A 118 4.24 -19.40 21.40
N GLN A 119 4.54 -20.23 22.40
CA GLN A 119 3.80 -21.45 22.68
C GLN A 119 2.33 -21.17 23.02
N SER A 120 2.04 -20.11 23.78
CA SER A 120 0.66 -19.74 24.11
C SER A 120 -0.17 -19.36 22.88
N VAL A 121 0.47 -18.90 21.80
CA VAL A 121 -0.19 -18.63 20.51
C VAL A 121 -0.52 -19.96 19.82
N ASP A 122 0.42 -20.92 19.82
CA ASP A 122 0.19 -22.26 19.25
C ASP A 122 -0.99 -22.96 19.94
N GLU A 123 -1.02 -22.93 21.28
CA GLU A 123 -2.08 -23.54 22.09
C GLU A 123 -3.46 -22.92 21.87
N ARG A 124 -3.50 -21.68 21.35
CA ARG A 124 -4.73 -20.94 21.06
C ARG A 124 -5.07 -20.82 19.59
N ALA A 125 -4.34 -21.47 18.69
CA ALA A 125 -4.49 -21.30 17.24
C ALA A 125 -5.96 -21.33 16.77
N THR A 126 -6.74 -22.32 17.20
CA THR A 126 -8.17 -22.43 16.85
C THR A 126 -8.99 -21.29 17.46
N ALA A 127 -8.82 -20.99 18.74
CA ALA A 127 -9.57 -19.93 19.42
C ALA A 127 -9.29 -18.53 18.84
N ILE A 128 -8.06 -18.29 18.38
CA ILE A 128 -7.68 -17.05 17.70
C ILE A 128 -8.44 -16.91 16.38
N VAL A 129 -8.52 -17.99 15.59
CA VAL A 129 -9.26 -17.99 14.32
C VAL A 129 -10.76 -17.81 14.56
N ASP A 130 -11.32 -18.45 15.59
CA ASP A 130 -12.74 -18.31 15.92
C ASP A 130 -13.09 -16.88 16.37
N GLU A 131 -12.19 -16.24 17.12
CA GLU A 131 -12.35 -14.84 17.56
C GLU A 131 -12.15 -13.85 16.41
N TRP A 132 -11.21 -14.13 15.50
CA TRP A 132 -11.07 -13.39 14.24
C TRP A 132 -12.38 -13.41 13.45
N ILE A 133 -12.98 -14.59 13.26
CA ILE A 133 -14.29 -14.74 12.60
C ILE A 133 -15.36 -13.91 13.32
N HIS A 134 -15.40 -13.95 14.65
CA HIS A 134 -16.34 -13.15 15.43
C HIS A 134 -16.15 -11.65 15.19
N LEU A 135 -14.90 -11.17 15.18
CA LEU A 135 -14.57 -9.76 15.00
C LEU A 135 -14.96 -9.26 13.59
N VAL A 136 -14.79 -10.09 12.56
CA VAL A 136 -15.24 -9.80 11.18
C VAL A 136 -16.75 -9.62 11.14
N GLU A 137 -17.49 -10.44 11.88
CA GLU A 137 -18.95 -10.40 11.96
C GLU A 137 -19.49 -9.25 12.83
N ILE A 138 -18.63 -8.42 13.43
CA ILE A 138 -19.00 -7.12 14.01
C ILE A 138 -18.88 -6.07 12.90
N PRO A 139 -19.99 -5.50 12.38
CA PRO A 139 -19.93 -4.49 11.34
C PRO A 139 -19.13 -3.26 11.79
N ALA A 140 -18.23 -2.79 10.94
CA ALA A 140 -17.49 -1.55 11.13
C ALA A 140 -17.24 -0.87 9.77
N PRO A 141 -18.29 -0.44 9.06
CA PRO A 141 -18.07 0.43 7.90
C PRO A 141 -17.51 1.77 8.40
N SER A 142 -16.67 2.44 7.62
CA SER A 142 -16.05 3.70 8.06
C SER A 142 -17.08 4.72 8.56
N LYS A 143 -16.78 5.39 9.68
CA LYS A 143 -17.64 6.27 10.51
C LYS A 143 -18.68 5.54 11.38
N LYS A 144 -18.80 4.21 11.32
CA LYS A 144 -19.71 3.41 12.16
C LYS A 144 -19.00 2.28 12.91
N GLU A 145 -17.78 2.52 13.34
CA GLU A 145 -16.90 1.55 13.99
C GLU A 145 -17.25 1.31 15.47
N GLN A 146 -18.27 1.99 16.02
CA GLN A 146 -18.50 2.06 17.47
C GLN A 146 -18.73 0.70 18.13
N ALA A 147 -19.37 -0.24 17.43
CA ALA A 147 -19.57 -1.60 17.94
C ALA A 147 -18.25 -2.36 18.10
N ARG A 148 -17.37 -2.28 17.09
CA ARG A 148 -16.04 -2.90 17.11
C ARG A 148 -15.12 -2.18 18.10
N ALA A 149 -15.20 -0.86 18.17
CA ALA A 149 -14.50 -0.06 19.18
C ALA A 149 -14.89 -0.46 20.61
N ALA A 150 -16.18 -0.68 20.88
CA ALA A 150 -16.65 -1.14 22.19
C ALA A 150 -16.10 -2.53 22.55
N TYR A 151 -16.04 -3.45 21.58
CA TYR A 151 -15.42 -4.76 21.75
C TYR A 151 -13.92 -4.64 22.10
N ILE A 152 -13.15 -3.92 21.28
CA ILE A 152 -11.71 -3.75 21.49
C ILE A 152 -11.42 -3.06 22.82
N ARG A 153 -12.18 -2.03 23.19
CA ARG A 153 -12.06 -1.38 24.50
C ARG A 153 -12.26 -2.37 25.65
N ALA A 154 -13.28 -3.21 25.57
CA ALA A 154 -13.54 -4.22 26.60
C ALA A 154 -12.40 -5.23 26.70
N GLU A 155 -11.80 -5.62 25.57
CA GLU A 155 -10.64 -6.51 25.55
C GLU A 155 -9.37 -5.84 26.11
N MET A 156 -9.13 -4.56 25.82
CA MET A 156 -8.05 -3.79 26.44
C MET A 156 -8.22 -3.68 27.96
N GLN A 157 -9.45 -3.57 28.46
CA GLN A 157 -9.74 -3.56 29.90
C GLN A 157 -9.46 -4.91 30.55
N LYS A 158 -9.90 -6.02 29.92
CA LYS A 158 -9.61 -7.38 30.39
C LYS A 158 -8.10 -7.69 30.40
N LEU A 159 -7.38 -7.13 29.43
CA LEU A 159 -5.91 -7.18 29.35
C LEU A 159 -5.22 -6.42 30.48
N GLY A 160 -5.91 -5.51 31.16
CA GLY A 160 -5.32 -4.62 32.16
C GLY A 160 -4.42 -3.55 31.55
N LEU A 161 -4.69 -3.11 30.31
CA LEU A 161 -4.00 -1.95 29.75
C LEU A 161 -4.33 -0.71 30.57
N THR A 162 -3.36 0.19 30.67
CA THR A 162 -3.50 1.50 31.32
C THR A 162 -3.87 2.57 30.30
N ASP A 163 -4.28 3.75 30.77
CA ASP A 163 -4.56 4.92 29.92
C ASP A 163 -5.53 4.64 28.76
N ILE A 164 -6.52 3.75 28.98
CA ILE A 164 -7.48 3.36 27.93
C ILE A 164 -8.36 4.56 27.58
N ARG A 165 -8.26 5.03 26.34
CA ARG A 165 -9.00 6.17 25.81
C ARG A 165 -9.81 5.77 24.58
N VAL A 166 -11.06 6.21 24.53
CA VAL A 166 -11.84 6.35 23.30
C VAL A 166 -11.89 7.84 22.99
N ASP A 167 -11.37 8.27 21.85
CA ASP A 167 -11.41 9.69 21.46
C ASP A 167 -12.73 10.07 20.75
N ASP A 168 -12.85 11.33 20.34
CA ASP A 168 -14.03 11.88 19.67
C ASP A 168 -14.24 11.35 18.25
N MET A 169 -13.24 10.70 17.66
CA MET A 169 -13.38 9.94 16.41
C MET A 169 -13.74 8.48 16.64
N SER A 170 -13.71 7.99 17.88
CA SER A 170 -13.86 6.58 18.27
C SER A 170 -12.63 5.71 18.03
N ASN A 171 -11.43 6.30 17.86
CA ASN A 171 -10.21 5.50 18.01
C ASN A 171 -10.16 4.95 19.43
N VAL A 172 -9.70 3.72 19.60
CA VAL A 172 -9.46 3.12 20.91
C VAL A 172 -7.96 2.95 21.10
N SER A 173 -7.41 3.49 22.18
CA SER A 173 -6.00 3.27 22.51
C SER A 173 -5.80 2.86 23.95
N GLY A 174 -4.75 2.10 24.22
CA GLY A 174 -4.36 1.67 25.56
C GLY A 174 -2.89 1.35 25.65
N VAL A 175 -2.32 1.48 26.85
CA VAL A 175 -0.87 1.37 27.09
C VAL A 175 -0.55 0.19 27.99
N ARG A 176 0.36 -0.66 27.51
CA ARG A 176 1.08 -1.63 28.33
C ARG A 176 2.40 -1.01 28.77
N LYS A 177 2.50 -0.65 30.05
CA LYS A 177 3.70 0.04 30.59
C LYS A 177 4.93 -0.86 30.58
N GLY A 178 6.05 -0.28 30.16
CA GLY A 178 7.37 -0.87 30.33
C GLY A 178 7.94 -0.66 31.74
N SER A 179 9.12 -1.21 32.01
CA SER A 179 9.88 -0.98 33.25
C SER A 179 10.60 0.37 33.26
N GLY A 180 10.66 1.08 32.13
CA GLY A 180 11.27 2.39 31.95
C GLY A 180 12.56 2.35 31.14
N GLY A 181 12.89 3.50 30.51
CA GLY A 181 14.16 3.69 29.79
C GLY A 181 14.28 2.96 28.45
N GLY A 182 13.17 2.48 27.89
CA GLY A 182 13.05 1.99 26.52
C GLY A 182 12.09 2.85 25.67
N PRO A 183 12.05 2.63 24.35
CA PRO A 183 11.24 3.43 23.43
C PRO A 183 9.75 3.13 23.55
N ALA A 184 8.90 4.13 23.41
CA ALA A 184 7.46 3.97 23.26
C ALA A 184 7.13 3.56 21.82
N VAL A 185 6.50 2.38 21.64
CA VAL A 185 6.19 1.81 20.33
C VAL A 185 4.68 1.66 20.17
N VAL A 186 4.13 2.24 19.11
CA VAL A 186 2.71 2.06 18.73
C VAL A 186 2.58 0.86 17.80
N PHE A 187 1.61 0.01 18.09
CA PHE A 187 1.06 -1.00 17.18
C PHE A 187 -0.36 -0.56 16.83
N ALA A 188 -0.55 -0.09 15.61
CA ALA A 188 -1.80 0.40 15.07
C ALA A 188 -2.41 -0.62 14.10
N ALA A 189 -3.70 -0.92 14.23
CA ALA A 189 -4.46 -1.69 13.27
C ALA A 189 -5.84 -1.03 13.15
N HIS A 190 -6.37 -0.89 11.94
CA HIS A 190 -7.60 -0.13 11.76
C HIS A 190 -8.83 -1.00 11.99
N MET A 191 -9.90 -0.37 12.47
CA MET A 191 -11.15 -1.05 12.79
C MET A 191 -12.15 -0.98 11.65
N ASP A 192 -12.04 -0.01 10.75
CA ASP A 192 -13.02 0.18 9.70
C ASP A 192 -12.83 -0.78 8.51
N THR A 193 -13.72 -0.67 7.55
CA THR A 193 -13.66 -1.40 6.27
C THR A 193 -14.23 -0.49 5.19
N VAL A 194 -13.76 -0.64 3.94
CA VAL A 194 -14.34 0.06 2.78
C VAL A 194 -15.82 -0.26 2.50
N PHE A 195 -16.35 -1.34 3.06
CA PHE A 195 -17.65 -1.87 2.66
C PHE A 195 -18.80 -1.06 3.28
N PRO A 196 -19.88 -0.77 2.53
CA PRO A 196 -21.01 -0.05 3.08
C PRO A 196 -21.76 -0.90 4.13
N GLU A 197 -22.47 -0.21 5.02
CA GLU A 197 -23.39 -0.85 5.97
C GLU A 197 -24.40 -1.76 5.25
N GLY A 198 -24.65 -2.94 5.81
CA GLY A 198 -25.53 -3.94 5.22
C GLY A 198 -24.84 -4.90 4.24
N THR A 199 -23.55 -4.70 3.93
CA THR A 199 -22.75 -5.70 3.23
C THR A 199 -22.79 -7.04 3.99
N PRO A 200 -23.04 -8.18 3.32
CA PRO A 200 -22.98 -9.48 3.97
C PRO A 200 -21.54 -9.81 4.43
N ILE A 201 -21.34 -9.90 5.74
CA ILE A 201 -20.03 -10.13 6.38
C ILE A 201 -19.93 -11.51 7.08
N LYS A 202 -20.89 -12.41 6.85
CA LYS A 202 -20.84 -13.76 7.43
C LYS A 202 -19.64 -14.50 6.86
N VAL A 203 -18.74 -14.97 7.72
CA VAL A 203 -17.53 -15.66 7.26
C VAL A 203 -17.87 -17.06 6.78
N SER A 204 -17.44 -17.39 5.57
CA SER A 204 -17.39 -18.78 5.09
C SER A 204 -15.98 -19.33 5.23
N ARG A 205 -15.87 -20.61 5.64
CA ARG A 205 -14.60 -21.30 5.83
C ARG A 205 -14.52 -22.52 4.93
N GLU A 206 -13.49 -22.55 4.09
CA GLU A 206 -13.16 -23.64 3.17
C GLU A 206 -11.76 -24.17 3.50
N GLY A 207 -11.70 -25.15 4.40
CA GLY A 207 -10.42 -25.64 4.93
C GLY A 207 -9.67 -24.54 5.68
N ASP A 208 -8.54 -24.10 5.12
CA ASP A 208 -7.71 -23.03 5.68
C ASP A 208 -8.14 -21.63 5.23
N ILE A 209 -9.00 -21.51 4.21
CA ILE A 209 -9.36 -20.20 3.66
C ILE A 209 -10.61 -19.67 4.36
N LEU A 210 -10.52 -18.46 4.91
CA LEU A 210 -11.66 -17.67 5.38
C LEU A 210 -12.05 -16.67 4.28
N ARG A 211 -13.35 -16.48 4.06
CA ARG A 211 -13.88 -15.53 3.07
C ARG A 211 -14.98 -14.66 3.68
N ALA A 212 -14.78 -13.36 3.63
CA ALA A 212 -15.78 -12.33 3.86
C ALA A 212 -15.17 -10.96 3.51
N PRO A 213 -15.99 -9.97 3.12
CA PRO A 213 -15.56 -8.58 3.07
C PRO A 213 -14.97 -8.13 4.42
N GLY A 214 -13.72 -7.64 4.40
CA GLY A 214 -12.98 -7.19 5.59
C GLY A 214 -12.44 -8.33 6.47
N VAL A 215 -12.36 -9.55 5.92
CA VAL A 215 -11.77 -10.69 6.65
C VAL A 215 -10.28 -10.50 6.84
N GLY A 216 -9.55 -10.05 5.82
CA GLY A 216 -8.14 -9.69 5.89
C GLY A 216 -7.98 -8.26 6.40
N ASP A 217 -8.41 -7.31 5.58
CA ASP A 217 -8.16 -5.87 5.68
C ASP A 217 -9.26 -5.17 6.52
N ASP A 218 -9.00 -4.72 7.75
CA ASP A 218 -7.80 -5.01 8.56
C ASP A 218 -8.12 -5.83 9.82
N THR A 219 -9.29 -6.47 9.81
CA THR A 219 -9.80 -7.22 10.96
C THR A 219 -8.84 -8.33 11.40
N SER A 220 -8.10 -8.92 10.45
CA SER A 220 -7.13 -9.98 10.73
C SER A 220 -5.93 -9.49 11.54
N ASN A 221 -5.39 -8.31 11.20
CA ASN A 221 -4.27 -7.72 11.90
C ASN A 221 -4.71 -7.08 13.21
N LEU A 222 -5.91 -6.50 13.28
CA LEU A 222 -6.52 -6.05 14.54
C LEU A 222 -6.60 -7.20 15.56
N MET A 223 -7.05 -8.38 15.13
CA MET A 223 -7.06 -9.58 15.96
C MET A 223 -5.64 -10.02 16.34
N ALA A 224 -4.69 -9.96 15.40
CA ALA A 224 -3.31 -10.34 15.66
C ALA A 224 -2.61 -9.43 16.69
N VAL A 225 -2.84 -8.11 16.63
CA VAL A 225 -2.33 -7.17 17.62
C VAL A 225 -2.97 -7.45 18.99
N LEU A 226 -4.28 -7.65 19.05
CA LEU A 226 -4.96 -7.99 20.30
C LEU A 226 -4.36 -9.25 20.95
N GLU A 227 -4.17 -10.32 20.17
CA GLU A 227 -3.61 -11.56 20.68
C GLU A 227 -2.11 -11.44 21.04
N MET A 228 -1.35 -10.60 20.33
CA MET A 228 0.04 -10.28 20.71
C MET A 228 0.07 -9.71 22.14
N PHE A 229 -0.74 -8.71 22.45
CA PHE A 229 -0.79 -8.13 23.81
C PHE A 229 -1.20 -9.18 24.86
N ARG A 230 -2.14 -10.08 24.54
CA ARG A 230 -2.53 -11.19 25.42
C ARG A 230 -1.38 -12.17 25.66
N ALA A 231 -0.66 -12.56 24.61
CA ALA A 231 0.47 -13.47 24.71
C ALA A 231 1.62 -12.89 25.53
N LEU A 232 1.92 -11.59 25.37
CA LEU A 232 2.89 -10.88 26.20
C LEU A 232 2.52 -10.93 27.69
N ASN A 233 1.24 -10.75 28.03
CA ASN A 233 0.76 -10.83 29.40
C ASN A 233 0.77 -12.26 29.95
N ARG A 234 0.25 -13.25 29.21
CA ARG A 234 0.26 -14.66 29.65
C ARG A 234 1.66 -15.18 29.95
N ALA A 235 2.66 -14.70 29.21
CA ALA A 235 4.05 -15.09 29.41
C ALA A 235 4.80 -14.29 30.47
N ASN A 236 4.18 -13.24 31.02
CA ASN A 236 4.77 -12.24 31.91
C ASN A 236 6.04 -11.60 31.31
N ILE A 237 6.01 -11.24 30.02
CA ILE A 237 7.13 -10.55 29.38
C ILE A 237 7.22 -9.11 29.91
N GLN A 238 8.39 -8.73 30.42
CA GLN A 238 8.66 -7.34 30.80
C GLN A 238 9.41 -6.63 29.66
N THR A 239 8.83 -5.54 29.15
CA THR A 239 9.46 -4.64 28.19
C THR A 239 10.07 -3.44 28.94
N ASN A 240 11.12 -2.81 28.38
CA ASN A 240 11.65 -1.56 28.94
C ASN A 240 10.82 -0.35 28.46
N GLY A 241 10.37 -0.40 27.21
CA GLY A 241 9.53 0.61 26.59
C GLY A 241 8.04 0.32 26.73
N ASP A 242 7.24 1.38 26.63
CA ASP A 242 5.77 1.29 26.57
C ASP A 242 5.34 0.71 25.21
N LEU A 243 4.38 -0.21 25.25
CA LEU A 243 3.69 -0.68 24.05
C LEU A 243 2.28 -0.08 24.03
N ILE A 244 1.96 0.63 22.96
CA ILE A 244 0.69 1.32 22.78
C ILE A 244 -0.10 0.55 21.72
N PHE A 245 -1.28 0.06 22.08
CA PHE A 245 -2.22 -0.50 21.11
C PHE A 245 -3.13 0.64 20.65
N LEU A 246 -3.09 0.97 19.36
CA LEU A 246 -4.04 1.86 18.71
C LEU A 246 -4.95 1.05 17.78
N ALA A 247 -6.24 0.98 18.10
CA ALA A 247 -7.25 0.54 17.15
C ALA A 247 -7.85 1.79 16.51
N SER A 248 -7.37 2.12 15.30
CA SER A 248 -7.72 3.35 14.59
C SER A 248 -9.05 3.22 13.85
N VAL A 249 -9.62 4.36 13.46
CA VAL A 249 -10.82 4.44 12.62
C VAL A 249 -10.56 5.23 11.34
N GLN A 250 -11.40 5.07 10.33
CA GLN A 250 -11.38 5.86 9.11
C GLN A 250 -10.00 5.88 8.43
N GLU A 251 -9.28 4.76 8.46
CA GLU A 251 -8.07 4.56 7.68
C GLU A 251 -8.44 4.67 6.18
N GLU A 252 -9.51 3.98 5.82
CA GLU A 252 -10.03 3.81 4.45
C GLU A 252 -10.53 5.11 3.82
N LEU A 253 -10.74 6.14 4.64
CA LEU A 253 -11.18 7.48 4.22
C LEU A 253 -10.03 8.50 4.14
N GLY A 254 -8.79 8.06 4.32
CA GLY A 254 -7.60 8.89 4.24
C GLY A 254 -6.85 9.03 5.55
N LEU A 255 -6.70 7.93 6.29
CA LEU A 255 -5.82 7.82 7.47
C LEU A 255 -6.23 8.75 8.62
N LEU A 256 -7.53 9.01 8.73
CA LEU A 256 -8.03 10.11 9.55
C LEU A 256 -7.90 9.81 11.05
N GLY A 257 -8.12 8.56 11.46
CA GLY A 257 -8.03 8.13 12.86
C GLY A 257 -6.63 8.24 13.41
N ALA A 258 -5.62 7.63 12.77
CA ALA A 258 -4.24 7.74 13.25
C ALA A 258 -3.71 9.18 13.19
N LYS A 259 -4.09 9.96 12.17
CA LYS A 259 -3.79 11.39 12.13
C LYS A 259 -4.34 12.12 13.34
N HIS A 260 -5.63 11.96 13.61
CA HIS A 260 -6.26 12.58 14.76
C HIS A 260 -5.58 12.14 16.06
N TRP A 261 -5.34 10.84 16.24
CA TRP A 261 -4.71 10.32 17.45
C TRP A 261 -3.29 10.88 17.65
N LEU A 262 -2.45 10.92 16.62
CA LEU A 262 -1.10 11.49 16.71
C LEU A 262 -1.13 13.00 17.00
N GLU A 263 -2.18 13.73 16.56
CA GLU A 263 -2.33 15.17 16.80
C GLU A 263 -2.91 15.49 18.19
N THR A 264 -3.82 14.67 18.74
CA THR A 264 -4.64 15.03 19.91
C THR A 264 -4.44 14.15 21.15
N SER A 265 -3.80 12.99 21.02
CA SER A 265 -3.64 12.05 22.14
C SER A 265 -2.68 12.55 23.21
N GLY A 266 -1.72 13.41 22.83
CA GLY A 266 -0.61 13.84 23.68
C GLY A 266 0.57 12.86 23.73
N TYR A 267 0.44 11.66 23.14
CA TYR A 267 1.54 10.72 23.01
C TYR A 267 2.55 11.19 21.96
N LYS A 268 3.83 10.96 22.24
CA LYS A 268 4.95 11.17 21.30
C LYS A 268 5.69 9.86 21.15
N PRO A 269 5.21 8.94 20.30
CA PRO A 269 5.84 7.64 20.16
C PRO A 269 7.20 7.75 19.48
N ASP A 270 8.15 6.90 19.90
CA ASP A 270 9.46 6.80 19.27
C ASP A 270 9.39 6.03 17.95
N MET A 271 8.42 5.10 17.83
CA MET A 271 8.21 4.25 16.67
C MET A 271 6.72 3.99 16.46
N PHE A 272 6.30 3.90 15.20
CA PHE A 272 4.92 3.61 14.81
C PHE A 272 4.87 2.42 13.85
N ILE A 273 4.14 1.38 14.22
CA ILE A 273 3.95 0.17 13.40
C ILE A 273 2.48 0.14 13.00
N ALA A 274 2.20 0.33 11.71
CA ALA A 274 0.90 -0.03 11.16
C ALA A 274 0.90 -1.54 10.87
N VAL A 275 -0.03 -2.28 11.44
CA VAL A 275 -0.22 -3.71 11.17
C VAL A 275 -1.39 -3.78 10.21
N ASP A 276 -1.13 -3.58 8.92
CA ASP A 276 -2.11 -3.10 7.92
C ASP A 276 -1.76 -3.57 6.48
N VAL A 277 -0.90 -4.59 6.37
CA VAL A 277 -0.55 -5.18 5.07
C VAL A 277 -0.53 -6.70 5.20
N GLY A 278 -0.19 -7.42 4.12
CA GLY A 278 -0.01 -8.85 4.16
C GLY A 278 1.21 -9.29 4.99
N ALA A 279 1.19 -10.51 5.52
CA ALA A 279 2.29 -11.09 6.30
C ALA A 279 3.62 -11.22 5.51
N ASP A 280 3.56 -11.12 4.19
CA ASP A 280 4.71 -11.20 3.31
C ASP A 280 5.21 -9.81 2.85
N ASP A 281 4.68 -8.73 3.44
CA ASP A 281 4.99 -7.34 3.10
C ASP A 281 5.68 -6.60 4.26
N VAL A 282 6.67 -5.77 3.91
CA VAL A 282 7.30 -4.80 4.82
C VAL A 282 7.44 -3.49 4.08
N TRP A 283 6.57 -2.53 4.38
CA TRP A 283 6.56 -1.22 3.75
C TRP A 283 7.05 -0.18 4.73
N TYR A 284 8.07 0.59 4.37
CA TYR A 284 8.64 1.64 5.24
C TYR A 284 8.43 3.05 4.68
N GLY A 285 7.73 3.12 3.54
CA GLY A 285 7.43 4.30 2.78
C GLY A 285 6.15 4.99 3.17
N ALA A 286 5.87 6.04 2.42
CA ALA A 286 4.58 6.68 2.40
C ALA A 286 4.35 7.21 1.00
N LEU A 287 3.34 6.72 0.30
CA LEU A 287 2.91 7.33 -0.96
C LEU A 287 2.48 8.76 -0.68
N ARG A 288 2.88 9.66 -1.56
CA ARG A 288 2.29 10.98 -1.60
C ARG A 288 0.91 10.83 -2.19
N ILE A 289 -0.11 11.27 -1.47
CA ILE A 289 -1.51 11.18 -1.87
C ILE A 289 -2.07 12.59 -1.85
N THR A 290 -2.68 13.00 -2.95
CA THR A 290 -3.48 14.21 -2.99
C THR A 290 -4.74 13.98 -3.79
N GLN A 291 -5.87 14.26 -3.17
CA GLN A 291 -7.18 14.09 -3.78
C GLN A 291 -7.83 15.46 -3.98
N PHE A 292 -8.27 15.73 -5.21
CA PHE A 292 -8.91 16.98 -5.58
C PHE A 292 -10.35 16.74 -6.02
N LYS A 293 -11.18 17.76 -5.87
CA LYS A 293 -12.44 17.90 -6.59
C LYS A 293 -12.47 19.26 -7.28
N PHE A 294 -12.54 19.24 -8.60
CA PHE A 294 -12.59 20.42 -9.45
C PHE A 294 -14.03 20.73 -9.83
N PHE A 295 -14.48 21.95 -9.53
CA PHE A 295 -15.83 22.42 -9.83
C PHE A 295 -15.80 23.50 -10.92
N TYR A 296 -16.74 23.39 -11.85
CA TYR A 296 -16.98 24.33 -12.92
C TYR A 296 -18.40 24.88 -12.78
N THR A 297 -18.57 26.19 -12.87
CA THR A 297 -19.88 26.83 -12.65
C THR A 297 -20.26 27.81 -13.75
N SER A 298 -21.56 27.90 -14.05
CA SER A 298 -22.11 28.89 -14.98
C SER A 298 -23.52 29.32 -14.57
N PRO A 299 -24.09 30.39 -15.16
CA PRO A 299 -25.48 30.77 -14.93
C PRO A 299 -26.51 29.69 -15.34
N GLY A 300 -26.10 28.72 -16.16
CA GLY A 300 -26.99 27.82 -16.88
C GLY A 300 -27.68 28.51 -18.05
N ALA A 301 -28.38 27.74 -18.88
CA ALA A 301 -29.17 28.23 -20.01
C ALA A 301 -30.13 27.14 -20.49
N HIS A 302 -31.22 27.52 -21.15
CA HIS A 302 -31.98 26.55 -21.94
C HIS A 302 -31.11 26.07 -23.12
N THR A 303 -31.24 24.80 -23.55
CA THR A 303 -30.37 24.26 -24.61
C THR A 303 -30.45 25.05 -25.93
N MET A 304 -31.62 25.61 -26.25
CA MET A 304 -31.81 26.48 -27.42
C MET A 304 -31.00 27.78 -27.38
N GLU A 305 -30.61 28.24 -26.19
CA GLU A 305 -29.84 29.48 -25.96
C GLU A 305 -28.35 29.19 -25.69
N SER A 306 -27.95 27.92 -25.68
CA SER A 306 -26.64 27.48 -25.18
C SER A 306 -25.48 27.63 -26.18
N ARG A 307 -25.78 27.83 -27.47
CA ARG A 307 -24.76 27.81 -28.52
C ARG A 307 -23.79 28.98 -28.36
N GLY A 308 -22.50 28.67 -28.18
CA GLY A 308 -21.44 29.66 -27.98
C GLY A 308 -21.35 30.19 -26.54
N GLY A 309 -22.24 29.76 -25.64
CA GLY A 309 -22.20 30.12 -24.23
C GLY A 309 -21.32 29.19 -23.39
N PRO A 310 -21.03 29.60 -22.14
CA PRO A 310 -20.18 28.85 -21.22
C PRO A 310 -20.83 27.54 -20.77
N SER A 311 -20.05 26.47 -20.69
CA SER A 311 -20.57 25.13 -20.37
C SER A 311 -19.67 24.38 -19.39
N PRO A 312 -20.13 24.17 -18.14
CA PRO A 312 -19.41 23.35 -17.17
C PRO A 312 -19.18 21.92 -17.64
N ALA A 313 -20.13 21.31 -18.36
CA ALA A 313 -19.96 19.96 -18.90
C ALA A 313 -18.82 19.89 -19.93
N LYS A 314 -18.67 20.90 -20.80
CA LYS A 314 -17.53 20.97 -21.72
C LYS A 314 -16.22 21.19 -20.98
N ALA A 315 -16.22 22.00 -19.94
CA ALA A 315 -15.03 22.24 -19.12
C ALA A 315 -14.56 20.97 -18.40
N VAL A 316 -15.49 20.15 -17.88
CA VAL A 316 -15.19 18.81 -17.35
C VAL A 316 -14.55 17.93 -18.42
N ALA A 317 -15.16 17.82 -19.61
CA ALA A 317 -14.63 16.99 -20.70
C ALA A 317 -13.22 17.43 -21.13
N ARG A 318 -12.99 18.73 -21.28
CA ARG A 318 -11.67 19.29 -21.60
C ARG A 318 -10.66 19.06 -20.49
N GLY A 319 -11.04 19.32 -19.24
CA GLY A 319 -10.17 19.16 -18.08
C GLY A 319 -9.69 17.73 -17.92
N ILE A 320 -10.59 16.75 -18.06
CA ILE A 320 -10.26 15.31 -18.03
C ILE A 320 -9.30 14.95 -19.16
N ASN A 321 -9.59 15.39 -20.40
CA ASN A 321 -8.72 15.10 -21.54
C ASN A 321 -7.33 15.74 -21.38
N ALA A 322 -7.28 17.00 -20.95
CA ALA A 322 -6.01 17.70 -20.70
C ALA A 322 -5.19 17.00 -19.60
N LEU A 323 -5.84 16.56 -18.53
CA LEU A 323 -5.22 15.85 -17.42
C LEU A 323 -4.58 14.52 -17.85
N TYR A 324 -5.29 13.70 -18.65
CA TYR A 324 -4.74 12.42 -19.12
C TYR A 324 -3.65 12.57 -20.19
N ASN A 325 -3.48 13.77 -20.76
CA ASN A 325 -2.36 14.10 -21.63
C ASN A 325 -1.13 14.66 -20.87
N ILE A 326 -1.18 14.79 -19.54
CA ILE A 326 -0.02 15.17 -18.74
C ILE A 326 1.02 14.03 -18.80
N PRO A 327 2.28 14.31 -19.20
CA PRO A 327 3.31 13.29 -19.24
C PRO A 327 3.69 12.83 -17.82
N LEU A 328 3.54 11.53 -17.60
CA LEU A 328 4.00 10.85 -16.39
C LEU A 328 5.43 10.34 -16.57
N PRO A 329 6.24 10.30 -15.50
CA PRO A 329 7.52 9.61 -15.54
C PRO A 329 7.29 8.10 -15.76
N PRO A 330 8.35 7.33 -16.10
CA PRO A 330 8.26 5.88 -16.22
C PRO A 330 7.68 5.24 -14.96
N ILE A 331 6.98 4.12 -15.16
CA ILE A 331 6.47 3.30 -14.06
C ILE A 331 7.66 2.85 -13.21
N ALA A 332 7.56 3.05 -11.89
CA ALA A 332 8.58 2.59 -10.97
C ALA A 332 8.66 1.06 -10.93
N ASP A 333 9.89 0.54 -11.01
CA ASP A 333 10.16 -0.89 -10.97
C ASP A 333 10.03 -1.47 -9.55
N GLY A 334 9.77 -2.77 -9.46
CA GLY A 334 9.84 -3.53 -8.19
C GLY A 334 8.64 -3.36 -7.26
N LEU A 335 7.53 -2.74 -7.70
CA LEU A 335 6.32 -2.51 -6.89
C LEU A 335 5.15 -3.46 -7.24
N GLY A 336 5.48 -4.64 -7.78
CA GLY A 336 4.47 -5.65 -8.14
C GLY A 336 3.43 -5.14 -9.13
N SER A 337 2.16 -5.14 -8.70
CA SER A 337 1.02 -4.69 -9.51
C SER A 337 0.87 -3.16 -9.56
N PHE A 338 1.49 -2.41 -8.63
CA PHE A 338 1.37 -0.96 -8.58
C PHE A 338 2.05 -0.29 -9.77
N LYS A 339 1.35 0.68 -10.38
CA LYS A 339 1.81 1.45 -11.56
C LYS A 339 1.90 2.93 -11.20
N LEU A 340 2.97 3.29 -10.47
CA LEU A 340 3.18 4.64 -9.94
C LEU A 340 4.18 5.45 -10.79
N PRO A 341 4.01 6.78 -10.86
CA PRO A 341 2.90 7.57 -10.30
C PRO A 341 1.60 7.39 -11.09
N VAL A 342 0.47 7.71 -10.48
CA VAL A 342 -0.85 7.59 -11.09
C VAL A 342 -1.63 8.89 -10.96
N VAL A 343 -2.35 9.25 -12.01
CA VAL A 343 -3.39 10.28 -12.00
C VAL A 343 -4.68 9.61 -12.44
N ASN A 344 -5.70 9.62 -11.60
CA ASN A 344 -6.96 8.94 -11.87
C ASN A 344 -8.16 9.85 -11.64
N VAL A 345 -9.07 9.94 -12.61
CA VAL A 345 -10.38 10.57 -12.42
C VAL A 345 -11.35 9.51 -11.90
N GLY A 346 -11.60 9.54 -10.60
CA GLY A 346 -12.41 8.51 -9.93
C GLY A 346 -13.92 8.77 -10.00
N MET A 347 -14.33 10.03 -10.03
CA MET A 347 -15.74 10.44 -10.01
C MET A 347 -15.94 11.68 -10.88
N LEU A 348 -17.10 11.78 -11.53
CA LEU A 348 -17.53 12.98 -12.24
C LEU A 348 -19.05 13.13 -12.17
N GLY A 349 -19.55 14.35 -12.26
CA GLY A 349 -20.99 14.62 -12.18
C GLY A 349 -21.35 16.06 -12.54
N GLY A 350 -22.65 16.34 -12.64
CA GLY A 350 -23.17 17.67 -12.95
C GLY A 350 -24.49 17.63 -13.71
N GLY A 351 -25.23 18.74 -13.64
CA GLY A 351 -26.54 18.86 -14.29
C GLY A 351 -27.67 18.10 -13.60
N THR A 352 -28.90 18.46 -13.93
CA THR A 352 -30.13 17.89 -13.34
C THR A 352 -31.18 17.51 -14.39
N VAL A 353 -31.15 18.13 -15.58
CA VAL A 353 -32.11 17.91 -16.67
C VAL A 353 -31.41 17.95 -18.02
N PHE A 354 -31.95 17.26 -19.03
CA PHE A 354 -31.31 17.13 -20.36
C PHE A 354 -31.39 18.41 -21.21
N ASN A 355 -32.38 19.26 -20.98
CA ASN A 355 -32.64 20.46 -21.78
C ASN A 355 -32.11 21.76 -21.14
N ALA A 356 -31.13 21.65 -20.24
CA ALA A 356 -30.45 22.81 -19.67
C ALA A 356 -28.92 22.63 -19.65
N VAL A 357 -28.20 23.73 -19.84
CA VAL A 357 -26.77 23.79 -19.52
C VAL A 357 -26.63 23.70 -18.00
N PRO A 358 -25.78 22.80 -17.48
CA PRO A 358 -25.60 22.65 -16.04
C PRO A 358 -25.04 23.93 -15.44
N ARG A 359 -25.58 24.34 -14.28
CA ARG A 359 -25.00 25.42 -13.47
C ARG A 359 -23.71 24.99 -12.77
N GLU A 360 -23.57 23.70 -12.51
CA GLU A 360 -22.40 23.11 -11.90
C GLU A 360 -22.10 21.74 -12.52
N ALA A 361 -20.83 21.48 -12.79
CA ALA A 361 -20.29 20.17 -13.09
C ALA A 361 -18.91 20.02 -12.44
N TRP A 362 -18.50 18.79 -12.16
CA TRP A 362 -17.28 18.52 -11.42
C TRP A 362 -16.66 17.17 -11.80
N PHE A 363 -15.38 17.03 -11.47
CA PHE A 363 -14.70 15.72 -11.44
C PHE A 363 -13.67 15.68 -10.30
N THR A 364 -13.34 14.48 -9.84
CA THR A 364 -12.30 14.25 -8.83
C THR A 364 -10.99 13.78 -9.47
N VAL A 365 -9.89 13.96 -8.76
CA VAL A 365 -8.59 13.41 -9.14
C VAL A 365 -7.94 12.77 -7.93
N ASP A 366 -7.57 11.50 -8.04
CA ASP A 366 -6.65 10.81 -7.14
C ASP A 366 -5.25 10.82 -7.77
N LEU A 367 -4.33 11.53 -7.12
CA LEU A 367 -2.95 11.67 -7.54
C LEU A 367 -2.04 10.98 -6.52
N ARG A 368 -1.29 9.96 -6.96
CA ARG A 368 -0.32 9.27 -6.11
C ARG A 368 1.08 9.23 -6.72
N SER A 369 2.09 9.45 -5.89
CA SER A 369 3.50 9.35 -6.26
C SER A 369 4.36 8.76 -5.13
N LEU A 370 5.62 8.43 -5.45
CA LEU A 370 6.59 7.92 -4.48
C LEU A 370 7.35 9.02 -3.73
N ASP A 371 7.35 10.25 -4.26
CA ASP A 371 8.21 11.32 -3.78
C ASP A 371 7.55 12.70 -3.92
N THR A 372 7.91 13.60 -3.00
CA THR A 372 7.35 14.95 -2.93
C THR A 372 7.62 15.77 -4.21
N PRO A 373 8.83 15.80 -4.79
CA PRO A 373 9.07 16.51 -6.05
C PRO A 373 8.14 16.09 -7.21
N THR A 374 7.93 14.79 -7.39
CA THR A 374 7.01 14.26 -8.41
C THR A 374 5.57 14.64 -8.08
N GLN A 375 5.16 14.54 -6.81
CA GLN A 375 3.80 14.91 -6.37
C GLN A 375 3.51 16.39 -6.64
N ASP A 376 4.43 17.29 -6.26
CA ASP A 376 4.26 18.73 -6.39
C ASP A 376 4.17 19.14 -7.86
N ARG A 377 5.04 18.58 -8.71
CA ARG A 377 5.01 18.81 -10.15
C ARG A 377 3.69 18.36 -10.78
N LEU A 378 3.23 17.16 -10.44
CA LEU A 378 1.97 16.62 -10.97
C LEU A 378 0.75 17.38 -10.43
N THR A 379 0.75 17.77 -9.15
CA THR A 379 -0.27 18.61 -8.53
C THR A 379 -0.41 19.95 -9.25
N ALA A 380 0.71 20.61 -9.52
CA ALA A 380 0.73 21.86 -10.27
C ALA A 380 0.19 21.68 -11.69
N ALA A 381 0.62 20.63 -12.40
CA ALA A 381 0.18 20.34 -13.76
C ALA A 381 -1.33 20.02 -13.84
N VAL A 382 -1.83 19.17 -12.95
CA VAL A 382 -3.25 18.80 -12.85
C VAL A 382 -4.12 20.02 -12.55
N THR A 383 -3.71 20.84 -11.57
CA THR A 383 -4.45 22.05 -11.19
C THR A 383 -4.46 23.08 -12.31
N ALA A 384 -3.35 23.24 -13.03
CA ALA A 384 -3.25 24.12 -14.19
C ALA A 384 -4.14 23.63 -15.34
N ALA A 385 -4.12 22.33 -15.66
CA ALA A 385 -4.97 21.75 -16.71
C ALA A 385 -6.46 21.96 -16.43
N ALA A 386 -6.91 21.70 -15.19
CA ALA A 386 -8.28 21.93 -14.78
C ALA A 386 -8.68 23.42 -14.87
N ARG A 387 -7.80 24.33 -14.39
CA ARG A 387 -8.04 25.77 -14.47
C ARG A 387 -8.10 26.29 -15.91
N ASN A 388 -7.23 25.79 -16.80
CA ASN A 388 -7.22 26.18 -18.20
C ASN A 388 -8.52 25.77 -18.91
N ALA A 389 -9.03 24.57 -18.62
CA ALA A 389 -10.32 24.12 -19.15
C ALA A 389 -11.49 25.04 -18.73
N ALA A 390 -11.44 25.60 -17.52
CA ALA A 390 -12.42 26.60 -17.09
C ALA A 390 -12.31 27.91 -17.87
N ASN A 391 -11.09 28.39 -18.08
CA ASN A 391 -10.82 29.62 -18.83
C ASN A 391 -11.26 29.50 -20.29
N GLU A 392 -10.96 28.37 -20.94
CA GLU A 392 -11.34 28.09 -22.34
C GLU A 392 -12.86 28.07 -22.55
N GLU A 393 -13.61 27.59 -21.56
CA GLU A 393 -15.07 27.52 -21.61
C GLU A 393 -15.78 28.71 -20.95
N GLY A 394 -15.02 29.70 -20.46
CA GLY A 394 -15.57 30.91 -19.82
C GLY A 394 -16.44 30.63 -18.60
N VAL A 395 -16.10 29.60 -17.82
CA VAL A 395 -16.85 29.17 -16.62
C VAL A 395 -16.11 29.54 -15.33
N GLY A 396 -16.86 29.68 -14.23
CA GLY A 396 -16.26 29.81 -12.90
C GLY A 396 -15.53 28.52 -12.49
N PHE A 397 -14.47 28.65 -11.69
CA PHE A 397 -13.61 27.52 -11.29
C PHE A 397 -13.32 27.54 -9.79
N ARG A 398 -13.46 26.39 -9.15
CA ARG A 398 -13.14 26.20 -7.73
C ARG A 398 -12.51 24.82 -7.51
N VAL A 399 -11.57 24.76 -6.58
CA VAL A 399 -10.88 23.53 -6.20
C VAL A 399 -11.19 23.23 -4.74
N GLU A 400 -11.52 21.99 -4.44
CA GLU A 400 -11.50 21.45 -3.08
C GLU A 400 -10.42 20.37 -3.00
N THR A 401 -9.52 20.48 -2.04
CA THR A 401 -8.59 19.40 -1.70
C THR A 401 -9.24 18.52 -0.65
N GLN A 402 -9.56 17.28 -1.02
CA GLN A 402 -10.20 16.29 -0.15
C GLN A 402 -9.19 15.63 0.78
N MET A 403 -7.97 15.39 0.29
CA MET A 403 -6.87 14.78 1.05
C MET A 403 -5.55 15.38 0.60
N GLY A 404 -4.67 15.66 1.55
CA GLY A 404 -3.29 16.08 1.33
C GLY A 404 -2.50 15.94 2.62
N ILE A 405 -1.32 15.35 2.53
CA ILE A 405 -0.44 15.12 3.68
C ILE A 405 0.87 15.87 3.45
N ASP A 406 1.29 16.64 4.45
CA ASP A 406 2.57 17.36 4.43
C ASP A 406 3.70 16.45 4.90
N TYR A 407 4.63 16.14 4.00
CA TYR A 407 5.79 15.29 4.26
C TYR A 407 7.08 16.09 4.52
N THR A 408 7.02 17.39 4.82
CA THR A 408 8.21 18.23 5.07
C THR A 408 9.09 17.72 6.22
N LYS A 409 8.53 17.01 7.19
CA LYS A 409 9.28 16.41 8.32
C LYS A 409 9.75 14.98 8.05
N ALA A 410 9.35 14.38 6.92
CA ALA A 410 9.70 13.00 6.62
C ALA A 410 11.20 12.85 6.39
N GLN A 411 11.79 11.83 7.01
CA GLN A 411 13.20 11.50 6.80
C GLN A 411 13.44 11.02 5.36
N PRO A 412 14.65 11.23 4.79
CA PRO A 412 15.00 10.70 3.48
C PRO A 412 14.81 9.19 3.39
N LYS A 413 14.44 8.70 2.19
CA LYS A 413 14.21 7.27 1.90
C LYS A 413 15.26 6.36 2.51
N GLN A 414 16.54 6.64 2.25
CA GLN A 414 17.64 5.80 2.72
C GLN A 414 17.73 5.76 4.24
N GLN A 415 17.53 6.90 4.92
CA GLN A 415 17.55 6.95 6.38
C GLN A 415 16.38 6.18 7.00
N ARG A 416 15.19 6.22 6.37
CA ARG A 416 14.05 5.39 6.81
C ARG A 416 14.36 3.91 6.62
N LEU A 417 14.92 3.51 5.48
CA LEU A 417 15.31 2.13 5.21
C LEU A 417 16.32 1.61 6.24
N ASP A 418 17.34 2.40 6.57
CA ASP A 418 18.42 2.01 7.48
C ASP A 418 18.01 2.05 8.96
N HIS A 419 16.82 2.60 9.28
CA HIS A 419 16.34 2.72 10.65
C HIS A 419 16.19 1.34 11.32
N PRO A 420 16.61 1.17 12.60
CA PRO A 420 16.50 -0.10 13.32
C PRO A 420 15.10 -0.71 13.33
N LEU A 421 14.04 0.11 13.36
CA LEU A 421 12.65 -0.35 13.24
C LEU A 421 12.44 -1.20 11.98
N VAL A 422 12.82 -0.65 10.82
CA VAL A 422 12.58 -1.27 9.51
C VAL A 422 13.43 -2.53 9.36
N GLN A 423 14.70 -2.46 9.76
CA GLN A 423 15.61 -3.61 9.67
C GLN A 423 15.21 -4.74 10.64
N THR A 424 14.71 -4.40 11.83
CA THR A 424 14.17 -5.38 12.79
C THR A 424 12.89 -6.01 12.25
N ALA A 425 11.95 -5.21 11.75
CA ALA A 425 10.71 -5.70 11.14
C ALA A 425 10.99 -6.63 9.96
N LEU A 426 11.91 -6.25 9.08
CA LEU A 426 12.33 -7.07 7.94
C LEU A 426 12.96 -8.40 8.36
N ALA A 427 13.84 -8.38 9.37
CA ALA A 427 14.48 -9.59 9.89
C ALA A 427 13.48 -10.53 10.55
N VAL A 428 12.55 -10.00 11.33
CA VAL A 428 11.47 -10.77 11.98
C VAL A 428 10.51 -11.34 10.94
N ALA A 429 10.04 -10.54 9.98
CA ALA A 429 9.15 -11.01 8.92
C ALA A 429 9.80 -12.14 8.11
N ASN A 430 11.07 -11.99 7.72
CA ASN A 430 11.81 -13.05 7.02
C ASN A 430 12.06 -14.31 7.84
N HIS A 431 12.07 -14.20 9.18
CA HIS A 431 12.19 -15.37 10.06
C HIS A 431 10.89 -16.19 10.10
N PHE A 432 9.74 -15.51 10.17
CA PHE A 432 8.42 -16.15 10.28
C PHE A 432 7.70 -16.36 8.95
N ARG A 433 8.29 -15.93 7.82
CA ARG A 433 7.75 -16.15 6.48
C ARG A 433 7.45 -17.63 6.22
N LYS A 434 6.55 -17.90 5.28
CA LYS A 434 6.25 -19.26 4.85
C LYS A 434 7.52 -19.94 4.28
N PRO A 435 7.89 -21.14 4.75
CA PRO A 435 9.00 -21.89 4.18
C PRO A 435 8.82 -22.10 2.67
N GLY A 436 9.91 -21.93 1.92
CA GLY A 436 9.90 -22.09 0.46
C GLY A 436 9.44 -20.87 -0.34
N THR A 437 9.06 -19.75 0.30
CA THR A 437 8.80 -18.49 -0.41
C THR A 437 10.09 -17.67 -0.62
N PRO A 438 10.10 -16.66 -1.50
CA PRO A 438 11.20 -15.69 -1.59
C PRO A 438 11.42 -14.93 -0.27
N LEU A 439 12.61 -14.35 -0.11
CA LEU A 439 12.83 -13.40 0.96
C LEU A 439 11.96 -12.15 0.73
N ILE A 440 11.36 -11.67 1.81
CA ILE A 440 10.62 -10.42 1.83
C ILE A 440 11.62 -9.29 1.62
N ALA A 441 11.33 -8.40 0.68
CA ALA A 441 12.11 -7.21 0.39
C ALA A 441 11.37 -5.97 0.93
N PRO A 442 12.07 -5.02 1.56
CA PRO A 442 11.44 -3.80 2.05
C PRO A 442 11.06 -2.89 0.88
N ALA A 443 9.87 -2.29 0.94
CA ALA A 443 9.38 -1.38 -0.10
C ALA A 443 9.16 0.04 0.44
N ASP A 444 9.63 1.05 -0.31
CA ASP A 444 9.39 2.47 -0.03
C ASP A 444 8.04 2.90 -0.62
N VAL A 445 6.98 2.26 -0.15
CA VAL A 445 5.58 2.54 -0.47
C VAL A 445 4.78 2.55 0.82
N GLY A 446 3.49 2.85 0.72
CA GLY A 446 2.57 2.83 1.85
C GLY A 446 1.35 3.69 1.57
N SER A 447 0.18 3.19 1.92
CA SER A 447 -1.06 3.96 1.96
C SER A 447 -1.83 3.57 3.21
N THR A 448 -1.10 3.41 4.31
CA THR A 448 -1.57 2.92 5.61
C THR A 448 -1.42 4.01 6.67
N ASP A 449 -1.86 3.78 7.89
CA ASP A 449 -1.66 4.71 9.01
C ASP A 449 -0.18 5.08 9.26
N ALA A 450 0.77 4.23 8.85
CA ALA A 450 2.20 4.53 8.90
C ALA A 450 2.57 5.78 8.07
N ASN A 451 1.81 6.11 7.02
CA ASN A 451 2.05 7.31 6.20
C ASN A 451 1.99 8.60 7.04
N ILE A 452 1.06 8.67 8.00
CA ILE A 452 0.92 9.82 8.88
C ILE A 452 2.14 9.93 9.80
N ALA A 453 2.57 8.82 10.40
CA ALA A 453 3.78 8.81 11.23
C ALA A 453 5.03 9.25 10.43
N VAL A 454 5.21 8.73 9.20
CA VAL A 454 6.28 9.17 8.29
C VAL A 454 6.20 10.67 8.02
N SER A 455 5.00 11.20 7.75
CA SER A 455 4.78 12.64 7.50
C SER A 455 5.18 13.53 8.66
N MET A 456 5.03 13.02 9.89
CA MET A 456 5.38 13.71 11.13
C MET A 456 6.86 13.54 11.52
N GLY A 457 7.64 12.77 10.75
CA GLY A 457 9.03 12.46 11.04
C GLY A 457 9.25 11.38 12.09
N ILE A 458 8.19 10.62 12.44
CA ILE A 458 8.24 9.48 13.35
C ILE A 458 8.70 8.25 12.54
N PRO A 459 9.72 7.50 12.98
CA PRO A 459 10.09 6.25 12.35
C PRO A 459 8.90 5.28 12.30
N ALA A 460 8.56 4.81 11.10
CA ALA A 460 7.39 3.98 10.89
C ALA A 460 7.61 2.84 9.90
N VAL A 461 6.82 1.79 10.05
CA VAL A 461 6.75 0.63 9.15
C VAL A 461 5.33 0.10 9.12
N ALA A 462 4.89 -0.40 7.96
CA ALA A 462 3.69 -1.20 7.80
C ALA A 462 4.07 -2.67 7.59
N ILE A 463 3.46 -3.57 8.36
CA ILE A 463 3.66 -5.03 8.32
C ILE A 463 2.33 -5.76 8.45
N GLY A 464 2.31 -7.06 8.22
CA GLY A 464 1.12 -7.89 8.38
C GLY A 464 1.33 -9.10 9.26
N ALA A 465 0.24 -9.63 9.80
CA ALA A 465 0.19 -10.92 10.47
C ALA A 465 -0.45 -12.01 9.60
N VAL A 466 -1.28 -11.66 8.61
CA VAL A 466 -2.05 -12.61 7.82
C VAL A 466 -1.75 -12.50 6.33
N ARG A 467 -1.74 -13.64 5.63
CA ARG A 467 -1.73 -13.67 4.16
C ARG A 467 -3.16 -13.54 3.65
N GLU A 468 -3.47 -12.35 3.19
CA GLU A 468 -4.74 -12.01 2.57
C GLU A 468 -4.63 -11.91 1.05
N ARG A 469 -5.79 -11.92 0.39
CA ARG A 469 -5.94 -11.78 -1.05
C ARG A 469 -7.21 -10.99 -1.34
N LEU A 470 -7.11 -10.16 -2.37
CA LEU A 470 -8.22 -9.37 -2.89
C LEU A 470 -8.80 -8.38 -1.87
N PRO A 471 -7.99 -7.60 -1.14
CA PRO A 471 -8.52 -6.54 -0.28
C PRO A 471 -9.40 -5.60 -1.11
N HIS A 472 -10.39 -5.01 -0.45
CA HIS A 472 -11.42 -4.13 -1.04
C HIS A 472 -12.34 -4.82 -2.07
N ARG A 473 -12.45 -6.15 -2.06
CA ARG A 473 -13.37 -6.91 -2.93
C ARG A 473 -14.32 -7.77 -2.10
N LEU A 474 -15.49 -8.09 -2.65
CA LEU A 474 -16.44 -8.98 -1.96
C LEU A 474 -15.91 -10.41 -1.81
N GLU A 475 -14.99 -10.82 -2.68
CA GLU A 475 -14.31 -12.12 -2.67
C GLU A 475 -13.04 -12.13 -1.80
N GLU A 476 -12.82 -11.09 -0.99
CA GLU A 476 -11.71 -11.01 -0.06
C GLU A 476 -11.60 -12.28 0.79
N ASN A 477 -10.37 -12.77 0.90
CA ASN A 477 -10.10 -14.01 1.61
C ASN A 477 -8.69 -14.06 2.18
N ALA A 478 -8.51 -14.87 3.22
CA ALA A 478 -7.26 -14.96 3.95
C ALA A 478 -6.96 -16.39 4.42
N ASP A 479 -5.66 -16.71 4.57
CA ASP A 479 -5.18 -18.00 5.07
C ASP A 479 -5.25 -18.03 6.61
N ALA A 480 -6.16 -18.82 7.18
CA ALA A 480 -6.34 -18.96 8.63
C ALA A 480 -5.03 -19.37 9.33
N SER A 481 -4.29 -20.32 8.76
CA SER A 481 -3.02 -20.82 9.30
C SER A 481 -1.90 -19.77 9.34
N SER A 482 -2.02 -18.66 8.61
CA SER A 482 -0.99 -17.62 8.57
C SER A 482 -0.98 -16.71 9.81
N ILE A 483 -2.08 -16.62 10.55
CA ILE A 483 -2.19 -15.71 11.71
C ILE A 483 -1.25 -16.11 12.86
N VAL A 484 -1.00 -17.40 13.06
CA VAL A 484 -0.12 -17.90 14.13
C VAL A 484 1.33 -17.44 13.94
N PRO A 485 2.01 -17.71 12.79
CA PRO A 485 3.35 -17.16 12.57
C PRO A 485 3.36 -15.63 12.54
N GLY A 486 2.29 -14.98 12.06
CA GLY A 486 2.14 -13.52 12.11
C GLY A 486 2.14 -12.95 13.52
N ILE A 487 1.32 -13.47 14.43
CA ILE A 487 1.30 -13.04 15.84
C ILE A 487 2.67 -13.28 16.49
N LYS A 488 3.31 -14.42 16.19
CA LYS A 488 4.67 -14.71 16.67
C LYS A 488 5.71 -13.69 16.16
N ALA A 489 5.57 -13.24 14.92
CA ALA A 489 6.36 -12.15 14.37
C ALA A 489 6.11 -10.85 15.14
N LEU A 490 4.85 -10.47 15.38
CA LEU A 490 4.51 -9.26 16.15
C LEU A 490 5.09 -9.31 17.59
N ILE A 491 4.97 -10.44 18.29
CA ILE A 491 5.58 -10.64 19.63
C ILE A 491 7.09 -10.43 19.55
N SER A 492 7.75 -11.08 18.59
CA SER A 492 9.20 -11.01 18.43
C SER A 492 9.67 -9.59 18.12
N LEU A 493 8.92 -8.87 17.28
CA LEU A 493 9.18 -7.46 16.97
C LEU A 493 9.01 -6.57 18.20
N ALA A 494 7.91 -6.71 18.93
CA ALA A 494 7.64 -5.94 20.15
C ALA A 494 8.77 -6.13 21.17
N VAL A 495 9.21 -7.36 21.41
CA VAL A 495 10.29 -7.66 22.35
C VAL A 495 11.64 -7.15 21.83
N ALA A 496 11.96 -7.34 20.55
CA ALA A 496 13.22 -6.89 19.95
C ALA A 496 13.37 -5.36 19.99
N LEU A 497 12.29 -4.61 19.80
CA LEU A 497 12.33 -3.14 19.80
C LEU A 497 12.40 -2.55 21.20
N THR A 498 11.86 -3.26 22.21
CA THR A 498 11.69 -2.74 23.58
C THR A 498 12.59 -3.40 24.63
N THR A 499 13.43 -4.36 24.24
CA THR A 499 14.51 -4.90 25.08
C THR A 499 15.85 -4.30 24.62
N ARG A 500 16.79 -4.07 25.55
CA ARG A 500 18.17 -3.64 25.21
C ARG A 500 19.02 -4.79 24.74
#